data_AF-A0A934DJQ9-F1
#
_entry.id   AF-A0A934DJQ9-F1
#
_cell.length_a   1.000
_cell.length_b   1.000
_cell.length_c   1.000
_cell.angle_alpha   90.00
_cell.angle_beta   90.00
_cell.angle_gamma   90.00
#
_symmetry.space_group_name_H-M   'P 1'
#
loop_
_entity.id
_entity.type
_entity.pdbx_description
1 polymer ?
#
loop_
_entity_poly.entity_id
_entity_poly.type
_entity_poly.pdbx_seq_one_letter_code
_entity_poly.pdbx_strand_id
1 'polypeptide(L)'
;MRSIQVDDEVYAKLINNIREFGESPNQVLRRLLGLTAYYVENGQVSEGERDSPTKIGSVNTRAMRTKLSLLTASGYLREGQKLYLYSQDLRNELCVAYVDGDYLVKNNKKYSMSSLALKMFKANGHNVKAVRGPAYWFVGEEDDDPSIADLWAKYLEVTAG
;
A
#
# COMPACT_ATOMS: atom_id res chain seq x y z
N MET A 1 -28.65 -9.71 -8.43
CA MET A 1 -27.83 -8.57 -8.87
C MET A 1 -28.42 -7.30 -8.26
N ARG A 2 -27.59 -6.41 -7.71
CA ARG A 2 -28.03 -5.06 -7.33
C ARG A 2 -27.70 -4.13 -8.50
N SER A 3 -28.60 -3.22 -8.84
CA SER A 3 -28.39 -2.19 -9.86
C SER A 3 -27.93 -0.89 -9.21
N ILE A 4 -27.09 -0.15 -9.92
CA ILE A 4 -26.71 1.23 -9.60
C ILE A 4 -26.95 2.07 -10.86
N GLN A 5 -27.31 3.33 -10.67
CA GLN A 5 -27.40 4.30 -11.76
C GLN A 5 -26.12 5.15 -11.78
N VAL A 6 -25.60 5.39 -12.97
CA VAL A 6 -24.40 6.21 -13.20
C VAL A 6 -24.67 7.13 -14.38
N ASP A 7 -24.01 8.28 -14.41
CA ASP A 7 -24.13 9.22 -15.52
C ASP A 7 -23.48 8.68 -16.80
N ASP A 8 -23.91 9.21 -17.95
CA ASP A 8 -23.46 8.77 -19.28
C ASP A 8 -21.94 8.88 -19.47
N GLU A 9 -21.33 9.93 -18.90
CA GLU A 9 -19.87 10.11 -18.96
C GLU A 9 -19.12 9.02 -18.19
N VAL A 10 -19.64 8.64 -17.02
CA VAL A 10 -19.09 7.56 -16.20
C VAL A 10 -19.24 6.23 -16.93
N TYR A 11 -20.41 5.99 -17.53
CA TYR A 11 -20.68 4.79 -18.30
C TYR A 11 -19.75 4.66 -19.51
N ALA A 12 -19.55 5.74 -20.27
CA ALA A 12 -18.61 5.77 -21.39
C ALA A 12 -17.18 5.45 -20.94
N LYS A 13 -16.76 5.98 -19.78
CA LYS A 13 -15.44 5.71 -19.20
C LYS A 13 -15.29 4.25 -18.78
N LEU A 14 -16.35 3.60 -18.29
CA LEU A 14 -16.34 2.16 -18.00
C LEU A 14 -16.17 1.32 -19.26
N ILE A 15 -16.91 1.62 -20.33
CA ILE A 15 -16.79 0.90 -21.61
C ILE A 15 -15.39 1.04 -22.19
N ASN A 16 -14.83 2.25 -22.20
CA ASN A 16 -13.49 2.51 -22.72
C ASN A 16 -12.37 1.80 -21.95
N ASN A 17 -12.64 1.36 -20.73
CA ASN A 17 -11.67 0.63 -19.91
C ASN A 17 -11.78 -0.89 -20.07
N ILE A 18 -12.74 -1.43 -20.83
CA ILE A 18 -12.86 -2.86 -21.13
C ILE A 18 -11.59 -3.33 -21.86
N ARG A 19 -10.89 -4.32 -21.29
CA ARG A 19 -9.65 -4.85 -21.87
C ARG A 19 -9.87 -6.15 -22.63
N GLU A 20 -10.87 -6.92 -22.24
CA GLU A 20 -11.12 -8.26 -22.76
C GLU A 20 -12.54 -8.39 -23.27
N PHE A 21 -12.70 -9.13 -24.36
CA PHE A 21 -14.01 -9.42 -24.93
C PHE A 21 -14.82 -10.26 -23.94
N GLY A 22 -15.98 -9.74 -23.52
CA GLY A 22 -16.83 -10.38 -22.51
C GLY A 22 -16.66 -9.86 -21.08
N GLU A 23 -15.77 -8.88 -20.84
CA GLU A 23 -15.64 -8.25 -19.52
C GLU A 23 -16.92 -7.47 -19.15
N SER A 24 -17.55 -7.86 -18.04
CA SER A 24 -18.72 -7.18 -17.50
C SER A 24 -18.35 -5.83 -16.85
N PRO A 25 -19.27 -4.84 -16.80
CA PRO A 25 -19.01 -3.56 -16.14
C PRO A 25 -18.54 -3.70 -14.68
N ASN A 26 -19.00 -4.75 -13.99
CA ASN A 26 -18.63 -5.02 -12.61
C ASN A 26 -17.17 -5.52 -12.49
N GLN A 27 -16.67 -6.27 -13.48
CA GLN A 27 -15.26 -6.66 -13.57
C GLN A 27 -14.38 -5.45 -13.84
N VAL A 28 -14.79 -4.56 -14.76
CA VAL A 28 -14.10 -3.30 -15.03
C VAL A 28 -14.02 -2.44 -13.77
N LEU A 29 -15.14 -2.26 -13.06
CA LEU A 29 -15.19 -1.51 -11.80
C LEU A 29 -14.26 -2.09 -10.75
N ARG A 30 -14.27 -3.41 -10.55
CA ARG A 30 -13.38 -4.06 -9.58
C ARG A 30 -11.91 -3.87 -9.92
N ARG A 31 -11.56 -3.91 -11.21
CA ARG A 31 -10.19 -3.64 -11.66
C ARG A 31 -9.80 -2.19 -11.45
N LEU A 32 -10.65 -1.24 -11.85
CA LEU A 32 -10.41 0.19 -11.65
C LEU A 32 -10.27 0.55 -10.16
N LEU A 33 -10.99 -0.14 -9.28
CA LEU A 33 -10.98 0.07 -7.84
C LEU A 33 -9.98 -0.82 -7.09
N GLY A 34 -9.17 -1.63 -7.78
CA GLY A 34 -8.17 -2.52 -7.15
C GLY A 34 -8.77 -3.65 -6.29
N LEU A 35 -10.04 -3.99 -6.51
CA LEU A 35 -10.79 -5.03 -5.78
C LEU A 35 -10.61 -6.44 -6.38
N THR A 36 -9.60 -6.66 -7.24
CA THR A 36 -9.26 -7.96 -7.82
C THR A 36 -8.58 -8.88 -6.81
N ALA A 37 -9.30 -9.19 -5.73
CA ALA A 37 -9.12 -10.46 -5.02
C ALA A 37 -10.00 -11.50 -5.74
N TYR A 38 -9.37 -12.38 -6.51
CA TYR A 38 -9.88 -13.69 -6.94
C TYR A 38 -11.33 -13.75 -7.42
N TYR A 39 -11.55 -13.55 -8.73
CA TYR A 39 -12.66 -14.22 -9.41
C TYR A 39 -12.08 -15.33 -10.28
N VAL A 40 -12.35 -16.56 -9.86
CA VAL A 40 -12.09 -17.78 -10.61
C VAL A 40 -13.32 -18.03 -11.47
N GLU A 41 -13.18 -17.88 -12.77
CA GLU A 41 -14.17 -18.38 -13.73
C GLU A 41 -13.40 -19.33 -14.66
N ASN A 42 -13.82 -20.60 -14.69
CA ASN A 42 -13.29 -21.69 -15.52
C ASN A 42 -11.99 -22.39 -15.09
N GLY A 43 -11.91 -22.80 -13.82
CA GLY A 43 -11.48 -24.16 -13.47
C GLY A 43 -10.06 -24.65 -13.86
N GLN A 44 -9.13 -23.80 -14.30
CA GLN A 44 -7.73 -24.18 -14.46
C GLN A 44 -6.81 -23.27 -13.66
N VAL A 45 -6.18 -23.88 -12.66
CA VAL A 45 -5.18 -23.32 -11.78
C VAL A 45 -3.85 -23.44 -12.51
N SER A 46 -3.20 -22.32 -12.85
CA SER A 46 -1.75 -22.34 -13.04
C SER A 46 -1.12 -22.02 -11.68
N GLU A 47 -0.43 -23.03 -11.16
CA GLU A 47 0.29 -23.00 -9.89
C GLU A 47 1.32 -21.87 -9.87
N GLY A 48 1.29 -21.15 -8.75
CA GLY A 48 2.30 -20.19 -8.33
C GLY A 48 2.18 -20.07 -6.82
N GLU A 49 2.60 -21.14 -6.14
CA GLU A 49 2.90 -21.28 -4.71
C GLU A 49 2.00 -20.49 -3.74
N ARG A 50 0.88 -21.13 -3.36
CA ARG A 50 0.07 -20.75 -2.21
C ARG A 50 0.39 -21.67 -1.04
N ASP A 51 0.90 -21.09 0.04
CA ASP A 51 0.73 -21.67 1.37
C ASP A 51 -0.75 -21.60 1.77
N SER A 52 -1.20 -22.65 2.44
CA SER A 52 -2.59 -23.13 2.51
C SER A 52 -3.58 -22.22 3.27
N PRO A 53 -4.90 -22.33 2.99
CA PRO A 53 -5.95 -21.56 3.63
C PRO A 53 -6.34 -22.18 4.97
N THR A 54 -6.18 -21.46 6.07
CA THR A 54 -6.75 -21.85 7.36
C THR A 54 -7.99 -21.01 7.64
N LYS A 55 -9.14 -21.71 7.65
CA LYS A 55 -10.38 -21.49 8.42
C LYS A 55 -10.86 -20.05 8.63
N ILE A 56 -12.05 -19.79 8.08
CA ILE A 56 -12.99 -18.75 8.51
C ILE A 56 -13.23 -18.91 10.01
N GLY A 57 -12.72 -17.97 10.81
CA GLY A 57 -12.87 -17.94 12.25
C GLY A 57 -11.86 -16.99 12.87
N SER A 58 -12.35 -15.93 13.52
CA SER A 58 -11.60 -14.80 14.07
C SER A 58 -11.07 -13.83 13.02
N VAL A 59 -11.59 -12.59 13.06
CA VAL A 59 -10.90 -11.40 12.54
C VAL A 59 -9.59 -11.30 13.30
N ASN A 60 -8.58 -12.00 12.79
CA ASN A 60 -7.21 -11.88 13.24
C ASN A 60 -6.74 -10.52 12.72
N THR A 61 -6.89 -9.49 13.54
CA THR A 61 -6.18 -8.19 13.46
C THR A 61 -4.67 -8.38 13.65
N ARG A 62 -4.09 -9.47 13.13
CA ARG A 62 -2.65 -9.62 12.93
C ARG A 62 -2.23 -8.58 11.91
N ALA A 63 -1.93 -7.39 12.45
CA ALA A 63 -1.36 -6.20 11.83
C ALA A 63 -1.26 -6.31 10.31
N MET A 64 -2.31 -5.87 9.61
CA MET A 64 -2.24 -5.71 8.16
C MET A 64 -0.96 -4.95 7.82
N ARG A 65 -0.13 -5.54 6.97
CA ARG A 65 1.09 -4.90 6.48
C ARG A 65 0.72 -3.56 5.86
N THR A 66 1.37 -2.50 6.31
CA THR A 66 1.21 -1.16 5.76
C THR A 66 1.51 -1.15 4.27
N LYS A 67 0.53 -0.70 3.47
CA LYS A 67 0.69 -0.54 2.02
C LYS A 67 0.67 0.94 1.68
N LEU A 68 1.73 1.43 1.04
CA LEU A 68 1.83 2.83 0.64
C LEU A 68 0.80 3.16 -0.45
N SER A 69 0.53 2.21 -1.35
CA SER A 69 -0.50 2.38 -2.40
C SER A 69 -1.90 2.66 -1.84
N LEU A 70 -2.24 2.07 -0.69
CA LEU A 70 -3.53 2.33 -0.05
C LEU A 70 -3.57 3.71 0.59
N LEU A 71 -2.45 4.15 1.19
CA LEU A 71 -2.32 5.50 1.75
C LEU A 71 -2.33 6.59 0.66
N THR A 72 -1.74 6.32 -0.51
CA THR A 72 -1.82 7.25 -1.65
C THR A 72 -3.22 7.27 -2.26
N ALA A 73 -3.86 6.10 -2.43
CA ALA A 73 -5.22 6.02 -2.97
C ALA A 73 -6.28 6.68 -2.06
N SER A 74 -6.06 6.68 -0.75
CA SER A 74 -6.94 7.34 0.24
C SER A 74 -6.58 8.80 0.51
N GLY A 75 -5.53 9.32 -0.13
CA GLY A 75 -5.15 10.73 -0.04
C GLY A 75 -4.33 11.11 1.20
N TYR A 76 -3.95 10.16 2.06
CA TYR A 76 -3.02 10.42 3.17
C TYR A 76 -1.59 10.68 2.68
N LEU A 77 -1.23 10.13 1.52
CA LEU A 77 0.04 10.36 0.84
C LEU A 77 -0.19 10.76 -0.63
N ARG A 78 0.85 11.30 -1.26
CA ARG A 78 0.89 11.59 -2.70
C ARG A 78 1.99 10.78 -3.38
N GLU A 79 1.76 10.40 -4.62
CA GLU A 79 2.80 9.81 -5.46
C GLU A 79 3.94 10.82 -5.66
N GLY A 80 5.19 10.38 -5.55
CA GLY A 80 6.36 11.25 -5.57
C GLY A 80 6.56 12.08 -4.31
N GLN A 81 5.76 11.89 -3.26
CA GLN A 81 5.94 12.62 -2.00
C GLN A 81 7.26 12.25 -1.33
N LYS A 82 7.94 13.27 -0.81
CA LYS A 82 9.17 13.13 -0.02
C LYS A 82 8.82 12.56 1.37
N LEU A 83 9.55 11.53 1.79
CA LEU A 83 9.49 10.95 3.13
C LEU A 83 10.87 10.95 3.78
N TYR A 84 10.87 11.10 5.09
CA TYR A 84 12.06 11.26 5.92
C TYR A 84 12.22 10.05 6.84
N LEU A 85 13.44 9.49 6.88
CA LEU A 85 13.79 8.42 7.79
C LEU A 85 14.54 9.00 8.99
N TYR A 86 13.98 8.81 10.17
CA TYR A 86 14.60 9.24 11.43
C TYR A 86 15.05 8.06 12.29
N SER A 87 16.12 8.28 13.07
CA SER A 87 16.50 7.38 14.16
C SER A 87 15.70 7.68 15.42
N GLN A 88 15.33 6.63 16.18
CA GLN A 88 14.59 6.76 17.45
C GLN A 88 15.36 7.54 18.51
N ASP A 89 16.67 7.42 18.54
CA ASP A 89 17.47 7.90 19.67
C ASP A 89 17.72 9.41 19.62
N LEU A 90 17.74 10.00 18.41
CA LEU A 90 18.25 11.36 18.19
C LEU A 90 17.50 12.17 17.13
N ARG A 91 16.43 11.62 16.52
CA ARG A 91 15.73 12.18 15.34
C ARG A 91 16.67 12.78 14.28
N ASN A 92 17.87 12.21 14.17
CA ASN A 92 18.80 12.59 13.11
C ASN A 92 18.26 12.05 11.79
N GLU A 93 18.11 12.93 10.80
CA GLU A 93 17.71 12.53 9.45
C GLU A 93 18.76 11.57 8.91
N LEU A 94 18.36 10.31 8.71
CA LEU A 94 19.23 9.29 8.15
C LEU A 94 19.13 9.26 6.62
N CYS A 95 17.97 9.63 6.08
CA CYS A 95 17.67 9.44 4.67
C CYS A 95 16.36 10.11 4.24
N VAL A 96 16.38 10.67 3.03
CA VAL A 96 15.19 11.01 2.25
C VAL A 96 14.91 9.96 1.18
N ALA A 97 13.63 9.65 0.96
CA ALA A 97 13.15 8.86 -0.18
C ALA A 97 11.81 9.38 -0.71
N TYR A 98 11.40 8.95 -1.90
CA TYR A 98 10.16 9.38 -2.55
C TYR A 98 9.17 8.22 -2.70
N VAL A 99 7.88 8.47 -2.49
CA VAL A 99 6.83 7.45 -2.67
C VAL A 99 6.66 7.10 -4.15
N ASP A 100 6.66 5.80 -4.45
CA ASP A 100 6.40 5.23 -5.78
C ASP A 100 5.58 3.94 -5.64
N GLY A 101 4.26 4.05 -5.71
CA GLY A 101 3.31 2.96 -5.44
C GLY A 101 3.49 2.37 -4.05
N ASP A 102 3.87 1.09 -3.96
CA ASP A 102 4.15 0.39 -2.69
C ASP A 102 5.62 0.50 -2.23
N TYR A 103 6.43 1.28 -2.95
CA TYR A 103 7.88 1.37 -2.74
C TYR A 103 8.34 2.79 -2.44
N LEU A 104 9.58 2.88 -1.96
CA LEU A 104 10.33 4.12 -1.83
C LEU A 104 11.46 4.15 -2.85
N VAL A 105 11.60 5.28 -3.55
CA VAL A 105 12.67 5.53 -4.50
C VAL A 105 13.76 6.37 -3.86
N LYS A 106 15.00 5.85 -3.91
CA LYS A 106 16.21 6.61 -3.57
C LYS A 106 17.30 6.31 -4.59
N ASN A 107 17.95 7.34 -5.12
CA ASN A 107 18.99 7.21 -6.15
C ASN A 107 18.56 6.34 -7.34
N ASN A 108 17.34 6.57 -7.84
CA ASN A 108 16.72 5.82 -8.94
C ASN A 108 16.58 4.30 -8.72
N LYS A 109 16.52 3.86 -7.46
CA LYS A 109 16.31 2.45 -7.07
C LYS A 109 15.10 2.36 -6.14
N LYS A 110 14.26 1.34 -6.36
CA LYS A 110 13.08 1.03 -5.55
C LYS A 110 13.46 0.16 -4.35
N TYR A 111 12.90 0.48 -3.20
CA TYR A 111 13.08 -0.26 -1.96
C TYR A 111 11.76 -0.36 -1.20
N SER A 112 11.59 -1.42 -0.40
CA SER A 112 10.53 -1.41 0.62
C SER A 112 10.92 -0.48 1.78
N MET A 113 9.95 0.02 2.53
CA MET A 113 10.19 0.84 3.73
C MET A 113 11.19 0.19 4.70
N SER A 114 11.00 -1.09 5.01
CA SER A 114 11.87 -1.80 5.96
C SER A 114 13.26 -2.08 5.39
N SER A 115 13.36 -2.43 4.11
CA SER A 115 14.67 -2.73 3.50
C SER A 115 15.52 -1.47 3.34
N LEU A 116 14.91 -0.33 2.99
CA LEU A 116 15.61 0.95 2.92
C LEU A 116 16.01 1.42 4.33
N ALA A 117 15.10 1.36 5.29
CA ALA A 117 15.39 1.73 6.67
C ALA A 117 16.57 0.91 7.23
N LEU A 118 16.50 -0.43 7.13
CA LEU A 118 17.56 -1.33 7.57
C LEU A 118 18.92 -1.00 6.93
N LYS A 119 18.93 -0.71 5.62
CA LYS A 119 20.14 -0.32 4.89
C LYS A 119 20.73 0.98 5.42
N MET A 120 19.90 1.98 5.69
CA MET A 120 20.34 3.29 6.21
C MET A 120 20.81 3.19 7.67
N PHE A 121 20.13 2.41 8.51
CA PHE A 121 20.58 2.19 9.89
C PHE A 121 21.95 1.50 9.94
N LYS A 122 22.17 0.47 9.12
CA LYS A 122 23.48 -0.20 9.03
C LYS A 122 24.57 0.75 8.53
N ALA A 123 24.26 1.60 7.55
CA ALA A 123 25.20 2.59 7.02
C ALA A 123 25.61 3.63 8.08
N ASN A 124 24.73 3.93 9.03
CA ASN A 124 24.98 4.84 10.15
C ASN A 124 25.54 4.12 11.41
N GLY A 125 26.02 2.88 11.27
CA GLY A 125 26.70 2.15 12.36
C GLY A 125 25.77 1.44 13.34
N HIS A 126 24.45 1.42 13.12
CA HIS A 126 23.53 0.70 13.99
C HIS A 126 23.52 -0.80 13.69
N ASN A 127 23.66 -1.62 14.74
CA ASN A 127 23.59 -3.09 14.64
C ASN A 127 22.15 -3.60 14.75
N VAL A 128 21.33 -3.30 13.74
CA VAL A 128 19.94 -3.78 13.65
C VAL A 128 19.82 -4.98 12.71
N LYS A 129 19.12 -6.03 13.16
CA LYS A 129 18.81 -7.22 12.35
C LYS A 129 17.53 -7.04 11.52
N ALA A 130 16.54 -6.36 12.09
CA ALA A 130 15.25 -6.09 11.46
C ALA A 130 14.70 -4.74 11.96
N VAL A 131 13.90 -4.09 11.13
CA VAL A 131 13.31 -2.77 11.41
C VAL A 131 11.84 -2.80 11.01
N ARG A 132 10.97 -2.24 11.84
CA ARG A 132 9.57 -1.98 11.49
C ARG A 132 9.49 -0.72 10.64
N GLY A 133 9.76 -0.85 9.34
CA GLY A 133 9.86 0.25 8.38
C GLY A 133 8.90 1.41 8.61
N PRO A 134 7.57 1.20 8.62
CA PRO A 134 6.58 2.28 8.72
C PRO A 134 6.74 3.22 9.91
N ALA A 135 7.27 2.75 11.04
CA ALA A 135 7.41 3.53 12.26
C ALA A 135 8.55 4.56 12.21
N TYR A 136 9.44 4.45 11.22
CA TYR A 136 10.62 5.32 11.11
C TYR A 136 10.52 6.28 9.92
N TRP A 137 9.48 6.16 9.09
CA TRP A 137 9.25 7.04 7.95
C TRP A 137 8.22 8.10 8.31
N PHE A 138 8.52 9.36 8.03
CA PHE A 138 7.73 10.52 8.38
C PHE A 138 7.43 11.37 7.15
N VAL A 139 6.29 12.07 7.21
CA VAL A 139 5.73 12.85 6.10
C VAL A 139 6.40 14.21 5.95
N GLY A 140 7.01 14.72 7.02
CA GLY A 140 7.75 15.97 7.04
C GLY A 140 8.94 15.92 8.01
N GLU A 141 9.54 17.09 8.22
CA GLU A 141 10.78 17.27 8.98
C GLU A 141 10.54 17.64 10.45
N GLU A 142 9.33 18.06 10.79
CA GLU A 142 9.00 18.63 12.09
C GLU A 142 8.69 17.56 13.14
N ASP A 143 8.76 17.96 14.41
CA ASP A 143 8.63 17.01 15.50
C ASP A 143 7.25 16.35 15.59
N ASP A 144 6.23 17.09 15.18
CA ASP A 144 4.82 16.70 15.25
C ASP A 144 4.31 16.01 13.97
N ASP A 145 5.18 15.85 12.96
CA ASP A 145 4.79 15.20 11.72
C ASP A 145 4.45 13.72 11.94
N PRO A 146 3.34 13.22 11.39
CA PRO A 146 2.94 11.84 11.58
C PRO A 146 3.90 10.88 10.90
N SER A 147 4.14 9.73 11.52
CA SER A 147 4.81 8.62 10.84
C SER A 147 3.86 7.91 9.88
N ILE A 148 4.41 7.13 8.96
CA ILE A 148 3.63 6.24 8.10
C ILE A 148 2.85 5.21 8.93
N ALA A 149 3.37 4.79 10.08
CA ALA A 149 2.64 3.94 11.01
C ALA A 149 1.39 4.65 11.58
N ASP A 150 1.49 5.93 11.92
CA ASP A 150 0.36 6.72 12.44
C ASP A 150 -0.70 6.95 11.37
N LEU A 151 -0.27 7.28 10.14
CA LEU A 151 -1.18 7.39 8.99
C LEU A 151 -1.90 6.07 8.72
N TRP A 152 -1.19 4.95 8.81
CA TRP A 152 -1.77 3.63 8.62
C TRP A 152 -2.80 3.29 9.70
N ALA A 153 -2.51 3.63 10.96
CA ALA A 153 -3.46 3.43 12.05
C ALA A 153 -4.76 4.21 11.80
N LYS A 154 -4.66 5.49 11.42
CA LYS A 154 -5.80 6.34 11.07
C LYS A 154 -6.61 5.77 9.91
N TYR A 155 -5.94 5.29 8.87
CA TYR A 155 -6.61 4.65 7.72
C TYR A 155 -7.41 3.40 8.14
N LEU A 156 -6.84 2.56 9.02
CA LEU A 156 -7.53 1.37 9.52
C LEU A 156 -8.72 1.71 10.41
N GLU A 157 -8.66 2.79 11.20
CA GLU A 157 -9.80 3.24 12.00
C GLU A 157 -10.99 3.67 11.12
N VAL A 158 -10.72 4.44 10.06
CA VAL A 158 -11.76 4.92 9.14
C VAL A 158 -12.36 3.77 8.32
N THR A 159 -11.56 2.77 7.95
CA THR A 159 -12.04 1.65 7.11
C THR A 159 -12.67 0.51 7.88
N ALA A 160 -12.51 0.47 9.21
CA ALA A 160 -13.12 -0.53 10.08
C ALA A 160 -14.48 -0.08 10.67
N GLY A 161 -14.82 1.21 10.59
CA GLY A 161 -16.11 1.76 11.01
C GLY A 161 -17.16 1.74 9.89
#